data_AF-A0A382GX66-F1
#
_entry.id   AF-A0A382GX66-F1
#
_cell.length_a   1.000
_cell.length_b   1.000
_cell.length_c   1.000
_cell.angle_alpha   90.00
_cell.angle_beta   90.00
_cell.angle_gamma   90.00
#
_symmetry.space_group_name_H-M   'P 1'
#
loop_
_entity.id
_entity.type
_entity.pdbx_description
1 polymer ?
#
loop_
_entity_poly.entity_id
_entity_poly.type
_entity_poly.pdbx_seq_one_letter_code
_entity_poly.pdbx_strand_id
1 'polypeptide(L)' 'LQSISIEAILQKGTSSQGHTVPIVIITHDTVEKAMNEAIQEIEALDCVPGAVHRIRLEMLKSHSAD' A
#
# COMPACT_ATOMS: atom_id res chain seq x y z
N LEU A 1 -0.43 14.95 -8.24
CA LEU A 1 0.56 13.94 -7.83
C LEU A 1 0.68 14.02 -6.32
N GLN A 2 0.24 12.96 -5.64
CA GLN A 2 0.35 12.87 -4.18
C GLN A 2 1.82 12.74 -3.78
N SER A 3 2.26 13.44 -2.73
CA SER A 3 3.61 13.30 -2.17
C SER A 3 3.65 12.09 -1.21
N ILE A 4 3.67 10.89 -1.78
CA ILE A 4 3.77 9.63 -1.04
C ILE A 4 5.04 8.90 -1.47
N SER A 5 5.97 8.74 -0.53
CA SER A 5 7.23 8.02 -0.78
C SER A 5 7.06 6.55 -0.46
N ILE A 6 7.38 5.69 -1.42
CA ILE A 6 7.36 4.23 -1.24
C ILE A 6 8.61 3.81 -0.47
N GLU A 7 8.41 3.02 0.59
CA GLU A 7 9.48 2.37 1.34
C GLU A 7 9.80 1.00 0.74
N ALA A 8 8.78 0.18 0.48
CA ALA A 8 8.95 -1.17 -0.06
C ALA A 8 7.76 -1.59 -0.93
N ILE A 9 8.03 -2.52 -1.86
CA ILE A 9 7.01 -3.17 -2.69
C ILE A 9 7.27 -4.68 -2.69
N LEU A 10 6.23 -5.47 -2.50
CA LEU A 10 6.23 -6.92 -2.70
C LEU A 10 5.15 -7.30 -3.70
N GLN A 11 5.54 -7.96 -4.79
CA GLN A 11 4.63 -8.59 -5.74
C GLN A 11 4.80 -10.10 -5.64
N LYS A 12 3.72 -10.82 -5.27
CA LYS A 12 3.78 -12.29 -5.32
C LYS A 12 3.51 -12.76 -6.74
N GLY A 13 4.19 -13.84 -7.14
CA GLY A 13 4.03 -14.44 -8.47
C GLY A 13 2.58 -14.86 -8.76
N THR A 14 2.28 -15.02 -10.05
CA THR A 14 0.97 -15.49 -10.52
C THR A 14 0.75 -16.95 -10.11
N SER A 15 -0.45 -17.29 -9.64
CA SER A 15 -0.90 -18.69 -9.76
C SER A 15 -1.09 -18.99 -11.25
N SER A 16 -0.89 -20.24 -11.66
CA SER A 16 -0.94 -20.70 -13.06
C SER A 16 -2.27 -20.48 -13.80
N GLN A 17 -3.22 -19.77 -13.18
CA GLN A 17 -4.59 -19.54 -13.65
C GLN A 17 -5.05 -18.06 -13.48
N GLY A 18 -4.21 -17.15 -12.97
CA GLY A 18 -4.62 -15.78 -12.62
C GLY A 18 -3.94 -14.68 -13.44
N HIS A 19 -4.75 -13.80 -14.05
CA HIS A 19 -4.26 -12.61 -14.78
C HIS A 19 -3.81 -11.45 -13.87
N THR A 20 -4.11 -11.52 -12.57
CA THR A 20 -3.81 -10.49 -11.59
C THR A 20 -2.80 -10.99 -10.57
N VAL A 21 -1.91 -10.11 -10.15
CA VAL A 21 -0.90 -10.37 -9.11
C VAL A 21 -1.22 -9.52 -7.88
N PRO A 22 -1.10 -10.06 -6.66
CA PRO A 22 -1.22 -9.23 -5.46
C PRO A 22 0.06 -8.41 -5.28
N ILE A 23 -0.12 -7.11 -5.03
CA ILE A 23 0.94 -6.16 -4.69
C ILE A 23 0.70 -5.66 -3.26
N VAL A 24 1.75 -5.66 -2.44
CA VAL A 24 1.78 -5.04 -1.12
C VAL A 24 2.79 -3.89 -1.18
N ILE A 25 2.36 -2.70 -0.76
CA ILE A 25 3.18 -1.50 -0.74
C ILE A 25 3.28 -1.02 0.71
N ILE A 26 4.50 -0.71 1.15
CA ILE A 26 4.77 0.02 2.39
C ILE A 26 5.22 1.41 1.99
N THR A 27 4.64 2.42 2.62
CA THR A 27 4.97 3.83 2.38
C THR A 27 5.63 4.40 3.62
N HIS A 28 6.47 5.42 3.41
CA HIS A 28 6.85 6.31 4.49
C HIS A 28 5.61 7.06 5.02
N ASP A 29 5.77 7.72 6.16
CA ASP A 29 4.75 8.58 6.76
C ASP A 29 4.21 9.59 5.73
N THR A 30 2.88 9.70 5.67
CA THR A 30 2.20 10.64 4.77
C THR A 30 0.90 11.13 5.39
N VAL A 31 0.39 12.25 4.86
CA VAL A 31 -0.88 12.82 5.30
C VAL A 31 -2.01 11.91 4.83
N GLU A 32 -2.94 11.58 5.73
CA GLU A 32 -4.02 10.64 5.43
C GLU A 32 -4.89 11.07 4.23
N LYS A 33 -5.11 12.37 4.05
CA LYS A 33 -5.79 12.92 2.88
C LYS A 33 -5.09 12.52 1.57
N ALA A 34 -3.76 12.63 1.52
CA ALA A 34 -2.99 12.25 0.33
C ALA A 34 -3.10 10.74 0.06
N MET A 35 -3.08 9.91 1.12
CA MET A 35 -3.29 8.46 0.99
C MET A 35 -4.69 8.12 0.49
N ASN A 36 -5.73 8.84 0.92
CA ASN A 36 -7.10 8.64 0.42
C ASN A 36 -7.21 8.98 -1.07
N GLU A 37 -6.62 10.11 -1.50
CA GLU A 37 -6.61 10.51 -2.91
C GLU A 37 -5.82 9.50 -3.76
N ALA A 38 -4.66 9.02 -3.28
CA ALA A 38 -3.87 8.00 -3.97
C ALA A 38 -4.62 6.66 -4.10
N ILE A 39 -5.35 6.23 -3.07
CA ILE A 39 -6.17 5.01 -3.14
C ILE A 39 -7.24 5.15 -4.23
N GLN A 40 -7.94 6.29 -4.28
CA GLN A 40 -8.94 6.54 -5.33
C GLN A 40 -8.32 6.54 -6.73
N GLU A 41 -7.15 7.16 -6.90
CA GLU A 41 -6.43 7.16 -8.18
C GLU A 41 -5.99 5.75 -8.60
N ILE A 42 -5.55 4.90 -7.65
CA ILE A 42 -5.14 3.52 -7.90
C ILE A 42 -6.35 2.63 -8.26
N GLU A 43 -7.45 2.74 -7.52
CA GLU A 43 -8.69 1.98 -7.76
C GLU A 43 -9.37 2.36 -9.08
N ALA A 44 -9.09 3.56 -9.61
CA ALA A 44 -9.60 4.01 -10.90
C ALA A 44 -8.82 3.45 -12.11
N LEU A 45 -7.71 2.74 -11.90
CA LEU A 45 -6.93 2.14 -12.98
C LEU A 45 -7.63 0.90 -13.55
N ASP A 46 -7.76 0.82 -14.88
CA ASP A 46 -8.39 -0.30 -15.59
C ASP A 46 -7.82 -1.69 -15.22
N CYS A 47 -6.56 -1.73 -14.77
CA CYS A 47 -5.84 -2.96 -14.42
C CYS A 47 -5.90 -3.33 -12.92
N VAL A 48 -6.62 -2.55 -12.10
CA VAL A 48 -6.78 -2.79 -10.66
C VAL A 48 -8.23 -3.20 -10.40
N PRO A 49 -8.53 -4.51 -10.38
CA PRO A 49 -9.88 -4.95 -10.07
C PRO A 49 -10.15 -4.86 -8.56
N GLY A 50 -11.18 -4.11 -8.19
CA GLY A 50 -11.69 -4.05 -6.83
C GLY A 50 -11.03 -2.97 -5.96
N ALA A 51 -11.15 -3.13 -4.65
CA ALA A 51 -10.72 -2.12 -3.68
C ALA A 51 -9.30 -2.36 -3.16
N VAL A 52 -8.60 -1.27 -2.84
CA VAL A 52 -7.31 -1.28 -2.14
C VAL A 52 -7.56 -1.41 -0.64
N HIS A 53 -6.98 -2.45 -0.05
CA HIS A 53 -6.99 -2.62 1.40
C HIS A 53 -5.82 -1.90 2.06
N ARG A 54 -6.11 -1.02 3.02
CA ARG A 54 -5.10 -0.25 3.78
C ARG A 54 -5.05 -0.70 5.23
N ILE A 55 -3.84 -0.96 5.73
CA ILE A 55 -3.53 -1.14 7.15
C ILE A 55 -2.54 -0.05 7.54
N ARG A 56 -2.84 0.72 8.60
CA ARG A 56 -1.89 1.71 9.12
C ARG A 56 -0.79 0.97 9.88
N LEU A 57 0.46 1.38 9.64
CA LEU A 57 1.64 0.82 10.26
C LEU A 57 2.18 1.83 11.27
N GLU A 58 2.43 1.36 12.49
CA GLU A 58 3.10 2.13 13.54
C GLU A 58 4.16 1.24 14.16
N MET A 59 5.40 1.72 14.22
CA MET A 59 6.50 0.97 14.83
C MET A 59 6.46 1.19 16.34
N LEU A 60 6.01 0.16 17.06
CA LEU A 60 6.08 0.18 18.52
C LEU A 60 7.55 0.14 18.95
N LYS A 61 7.97 1.14 19.72
CA LYS A 61 9.26 1.10 20.40
C LYS A 61 9.22 -0.02 21.44
N SER A 62 10.24 -0.88 21.47
CA SER A 62 10.40 -1.82 22.57
C SER A 62 10.55 -1.03 23.88
N HIS A 63 9.76 -1.38 24.89
CA HIS A 63 9.93 -0.84 26.23
C HIS A 63 11.21 -1.42 26.83
N SER A 64 12.35 -0.79 26.54
CA SER A 64 13.52 -0.91 27.41
C SER A 64 13.22 -0.02 28.61
N ALA A 65 12.99 -0.66 29.77
CA ALA A 65 12.87 0.04 31.03
C ALA A 65 14.19 0.78 31.30
N ASP A 66 14.12 2.11 31.38
CA ASP A 66 15.13 2.92 32.05
C ASP A 66 15.11 2.65 33.57
#